data_AF-A0A9E1WW15-F1
#
_entry.id   AF-A0A9E1WW15-F1
#
_cell.length_a   1.000
_cell.length_b   1.000
_cell.length_c   1.000
_cell.angle_alpha   90.00
_cell.angle_beta   90.00
_cell.angle_gamma   90.00
#
_symmetry.space_group_name_H-M   'P 1'
#
loop_
_entity.id
_entity.type
_entity.pdbx_description
1 polymer ?
#
loop_
_entity_poly.entity_id
_entity_poly.type
_entity_poly.pdbx_seq_one_letter_code
_entity_poly.pdbx_strand_id
1 'polypeptide(L)'
;MAFWITTVLLALVVAALFAIALMRRADQSTGAGDYDMRVYRDQLAEVDRDLERGVLTQDDAKRVRTEVSRRILAADAERTVDTDFTRGAPKLVAAVVALVLVGGSLALYKGIGPLKGLGAPGYSDLALADRIAFADSLRETRPSQARAEASLTDLPPVAEFNADYLQLVQTLRDTVAERPDDIQGLALLVQNESNLGHFISAYQSQGRIIELKGETATVEDFTGYADLLVLAAGGYVSPEAEQAARAVLTRDPNNGIARYYVGLMLAQTGRPDIAFRIWDRLLQIGPESAVWIAPILEQIPEMAQRAGENYQIPTIGNGRPDPPTNGPTAADIEAAAEMSGTERLQMIEGMVSGLSDRLATDGGPAEDWAQLIGALGVLGRTDQAFSIYKNAETVFADDPSSLDLITRAAQRAGVAE
;
A
#
# COMPACT_ATOMS: atom_id res chain seq x y z
N MET A 1 -23.43 -14.55 -2.10
CA MET A 1 -23.73 -15.63 -3.09
C MET A 1 -23.50 -15.18 -4.53
N ALA A 2 -23.99 -14.00 -4.96
CA ALA A 2 -23.81 -13.51 -6.33
C ALA A 2 -22.34 -13.45 -6.79
N PHE A 3 -21.43 -12.94 -5.96
CA PHE A 3 -19.98 -12.88 -6.24
C PHE A 3 -19.36 -14.26 -6.58
N TRP A 4 -19.73 -15.30 -5.83
CA TRP A 4 -19.23 -16.65 -6.07
C TRP A 4 -19.76 -17.23 -7.38
N ILE A 5 -21.01 -16.95 -7.72
CA ILE A 5 -21.63 -17.41 -8.97
C ILE A 5 -20.96 -16.73 -10.16
N THR A 6 -20.74 -15.41 -10.11
CA THR A 6 -20.13 -14.66 -11.21
C THR A 6 -18.67 -15.06 -11.45
N THR A 7 -17.87 -15.21 -10.38
CA THR A 7 -16.46 -15.59 -10.50
C THR A 7 -16.28 -17.02 -11.02
N VAL A 8 -17.08 -17.97 -10.56
CA VAL A 8 -17.07 -19.36 -11.07
C VAL A 8 -17.51 -19.40 -12.54
N LEU A 9 -18.57 -18.69 -12.91
CA LEU A 9 -19.03 -18.63 -14.29
C LEU A 9 -17.98 -18.03 -15.23
N LEU A 10 -17.32 -16.94 -14.80
CA LEU A 10 -16.23 -16.33 -15.57
C LEU A 10 -15.06 -17.30 -15.75
N ALA A 11 -14.65 -18.00 -14.69
CA ALA A 11 -13.57 -18.98 -14.76
C ALA A 11 -13.91 -20.14 -15.72
N LEU A 12 -15.16 -20.61 -15.72
CA LEU A 12 -15.64 -21.64 -16.66
C LEU A 12 -15.64 -21.14 -18.11
N VAL A 13 -16.07 -19.90 -18.36
CA VAL A 13 -16.02 -19.30 -19.70
C VAL A 13 -14.58 -19.21 -20.21
N VAL A 14 -13.64 -18.75 -19.38
CA VAL A 14 -12.23 -18.67 -19.73
C VAL A 14 -11.66 -20.07 -20.01
N ALA A 15 -11.95 -21.05 -19.17
CA ALA A 15 -11.53 -22.44 -19.37
C ALA A 15 -12.10 -23.03 -20.68
N ALA A 16 -13.36 -22.74 -21.00
CA ALA A 16 -13.98 -23.15 -22.26
C ALA A 16 -13.30 -22.51 -23.48
N LEU A 17 -12.95 -21.22 -23.41
CA LEU A 17 -12.21 -20.54 -24.49
C LEU A 17 -10.83 -21.17 -24.72
N PHE A 18 -10.10 -21.48 -23.65
CA PHE A 18 -8.82 -22.21 -23.76
C PHE A 18 -9.00 -23.60 -24.37
N ALA A 19 -10.02 -24.34 -23.94
CA ALA A 19 -10.32 -25.66 -24.49
C ALA A 19 -10.63 -25.58 -26.00
N ILE A 20 -11.47 -24.63 -26.42
CA ILE A 20 -11.81 -24.39 -27.83
C ILE A 20 -10.54 -24.04 -28.64
N ALA A 21 -9.68 -23.17 -28.12
CA ALA A 21 -8.44 -22.77 -28.78
C ALA A 21 -7.47 -23.95 -28.98
N LEU A 22 -7.33 -24.81 -27.97
CA LEU A 22 -6.49 -26.01 -28.05
C LEU A 22 -7.05 -27.04 -29.04
N MET A 23 -8.38 -27.23 -29.07
CA MET A 23 -9.02 -28.17 -29.98
C MET A 23 -8.93 -27.71 -31.45
N ARG A 24 -9.08 -26.41 -31.72
CA ARG A 24 -8.94 -25.85 -33.08
C ARG A 24 -7.56 -26.06 -33.71
N ARG A 25 -6.49 -26.11 -32.90
CA ARG A 25 -5.12 -26.35 -33.40
C ARG A 25 -4.90 -27.81 -33.81
N ALA A 26 -5.58 -28.76 -33.17
CA ALA A 26 -5.49 -30.18 -33.49
C ALA A 26 -6.20 -30.55 -34.81
N ASP A 27 -7.26 -29.84 -35.19
CA ASP A 27 -7.95 -30.07 -36.47
C ASP A 27 -7.13 -29.59 -37.68
N GLN A 28 -6.23 -28.61 -37.50
CA GLN A 28 -5.39 -28.11 -38.61
C GLN A 28 -4.24 -29.06 -38.97
N SER A 29 -3.72 -29.83 -38.02
CA SER A 29 -2.64 -30.79 -38.30
C SER A 29 -3.13 -32.03 -39.05
N THR A 30 -4.42 -32.38 -38.93
CA THR A 30 -5.03 -33.51 -39.64
C THR A 30 -5.25 -33.22 -41.14
N GLY A 31 -5.33 -31.95 -41.54
CA GLY A 31 -5.53 -31.54 -42.94
C GLY A 31 -4.33 -31.77 -43.87
N ALA A 32 -3.10 -31.77 -43.33
CA ALA A 32 -1.88 -31.98 -44.11
C ALA A 32 -1.76 -33.43 -44.64
N GLY A 33 -2.05 -34.43 -43.80
CA GLY A 33 -1.96 -35.84 -44.18
C GLY A 33 -3.02 -36.29 -45.22
N ASP A 34 -4.19 -35.64 -45.23
CA ASP A 34 -5.24 -35.89 -46.24
C ASP A 34 -4.89 -35.32 -47.62
N TYR A 35 -3.98 -34.33 -47.69
CA TYR A 35 -3.47 -33.77 -48.93
C TYR A 35 -2.43 -34.70 -49.55
N ASP A 36 -1.45 -35.15 -48.76
CA ASP A 36 -0.38 -36.05 -49.22
C ASP A 36 -0.93 -37.38 -49.75
N MET A 37 -1.98 -37.92 -49.14
CA MET A 37 -2.63 -39.14 -49.61
C MET A 37 -3.36 -38.97 -50.95
N ARG A 38 -3.89 -37.79 -51.27
CA ARG A 38 -4.45 -37.51 -52.61
C ARG A 38 -3.34 -37.46 -53.65
N VAL A 39 -2.22 -36.81 -53.33
CA VAL A 39 -1.04 -36.73 -54.20
C VAL A 39 -0.50 -38.13 -54.52
N TYR A 40 -0.37 -39.03 -53.54
CA TYR A 40 0.11 -40.38 -53.80
C TYR A 40 -0.86 -41.24 -54.63
N ARG A 41 -2.18 -41.03 -54.50
CA ARG A 41 -3.18 -41.69 -55.36
C ARG A 41 -3.12 -41.18 -56.80
N ASP A 42 -2.95 -39.88 -56.99
CA ASP A 42 -2.79 -39.28 -58.32
C ASP A 42 -1.50 -39.75 -58.99
N GLN A 43 -0.40 -39.90 -58.24
CA GLN A 43 0.86 -40.47 -58.73
C GLN A 43 0.70 -41.92 -59.21
N LEU A 44 -0.08 -42.75 -58.51
CA LEU A 44 -0.39 -44.11 -58.97
C LEU A 44 -1.19 -44.10 -60.29
N ALA A 45 -2.18 -43.22 -60.39
CA ALA A 45 -2.98 -43.07 -61.60
C ALA A 45 -2.19 -42.46 -62.78
N GLU A 46 -1.14 -41.69 -62.50
CA GLU A 46 -0.20 -41.18 -63.51
C GLU A 46 0.74 -42.28 -64.02
N VAL A 47 1.28 -43.11 -63.13
CA VAL A 47 2.09 -44.29 -63.51
C VAL A 47 1.31 -45.22 -64.43
N ASP A 48 0.01 -45.42 -64.17
CA ASP A 48 -0.85 -46.25 -65.01
C ASP A 48 -1.05 -45.65 -66.41
N ARG A 49 -1.28 -44.33 -66.49
CA ARG A 49 -1.41 -43.62 -67.77
C ARG A 49 -0.11 -43.60 -68.56
N ASP A 50 1.04 -43.50 -67.91
CA ASP A 50 2.34 -43.48 -68.58
C ASP A 50 2.79 -44.87 -69.05
N LEU A 51 2.34 -45.93 -68.37
CA LEU A 51 2.46 -47.30 -68.87
C LEU A 51 1.60 -47.52 -70.12
N GLU A 52 0.35 -47.03 -70.13
CA GLU A 52 -0.54 -47.13 -71.30
C GLU A 52 -0.02 -46.33 -72.51
N ARG A 53 0.65 -45.20 -72.26
CA ARG A 53 1.28 -44.36 -73.30
C ARG A 53 2.62 -44.89 -73.79
N GLY A 54 3.14 -45.98 -73.18
CA GLY A 54 4.43 -46.57 -73.53
C GLY A 54 5.65 -45.73 -73.12
N VAL A 55 5.47 -44.75 -72.24
CA VAL A 55 6.55 -43.90 -71.70
C VAL A 55 7.34 -44.66 -70.64
N LEU A 56 6.67 -45.53 -69.87
CA LEU A 56 7.30 -46.46 -68.93
C LEU A 56 7.28 -47.90 -69.45
N THR A 57 8.34 -48.65 -69.14
CA THR A 57 8.36 -50.11 -69.35
C THR A 57 7.54 -50.81 -68.25
N GLN A 58 7.06 -52.03 -68.50
CA GLN A 58 6.28 -52.79 -67.50
C GLN A 58 7.05 -53.02 -66.19
N ASP A 59 8.37 -53.22 -66.28
CA ASP A 59 9.19 -53.49 -65.12
C ASP A 59 9.44 -52.22 -64.29
N ASP A 60 9.62 -51.08 -64.95
CA ASP A 60 9.76 -49.78 -64.28
C ASP A 60 8.45 -49.36 -63.60
N ALA A 61 7.31 -49.54 -64.27
CA ALA A 61 6.00 -49.22 -63.69
C ALA A 61 5.69 -50.06 -62.44
N LYS A 62 6.04 -51.35 -62.44
CA LYS A 62 5.92 -52.22 -61.23
C LYS A 62 6.80 -51.71 -60.09
N ARG A 63 8.01 -51.26 -60.39
CA ARG A 63 8.95 -50.74 -59.39
C ARG A 63 8.43 -49.45 -58.76
N VAL A 64 7.99 -48.49 -59.58
CA VAL A 64 7.43 -47.21 -59.10
C VAL A 64 6.15 -47.45 -58.31
N ARG A 65 5.23 -48.31 -58.79
CA ARG A 65 4.01 -48.67 -58.06
C ARG A 65 4.30 -49.25 -56.68
N THR A 66 5.32 -50.11 -56.59
CA THR A 66 5.72 -50.72 -55.32
C THR A 66 6.30 -49.68 -54.36
N GLU A 67 7.09 -48.73 -54.85
CA GLU A 67 7.64 -47.66 -54.03
C GLU A 67 6.56 -46.67 -53.55
N VAL A 68 5.65 -46.24 -54.42
CA VAL A 68 4.53 -45.35 -54.05
C VAL A 68 3.59 -46.07 -53.07
N SER A 69 3.29 -47.35 -53.28
CA SER A 69 2.49 -48.15 -52.35
C SER A 69 3.17 -48.32 -50.99
N ARG A 70 4.50 -48.49 -50.96
CA ARG A 70 5.28 -48.52 -49.71
C ARG A 70 5.21 -47.18 -48.97
N ARG A 71 5.30 -46.06 -49.69
CA ARG A 71 5.18 -44.71 -49.11
C ARG A 71 3.77 -44.44 -48.58
N ILE A 72 2.73 -44.91 -49.27
CA ILE A 72 1.35 -44.87 -48.79
C ILE A 72 1.19 -45.63 -47.47
N LEU A 73 1.73 -46.86 -47.39
CA LEU A 73 1.66 -47.67 -46.16
C LEU A 73 2.48 -47.08 -45.01
N ALA A 74 3.63 -46.47 -45.30
CA ALA A 74 4.43 -45.77 -44.30
C ALA A 74 3.72 -44.53 -43.76
N ALA A 75 3.13 -43.72 -44.65
CA ALA A 75 2.35 -42.54 -44.26
C ALA A 75 1.07 -42.90 -43.49
N ASP A 76 0.41 -44.00 -43.82
CA ASP A 76 -0.76 -44.51 -43.07
C ASP A 76 -0.35 -45.06 -41.69
N ALA A 77 0.79 -45.75 -41.59
CA ALA A 77 1.36 -46.18 -40.31
C ALA A 77 1.72 -44.99 -39.42
N GLU A 78 2.40 -43.97 -39.95
CA GLU A 78 2.69 -42.73 -39.23
C GLU A 78 1.40 -42.01 -38.79
N ARG A 79 0.36 -41.96 -39.63
CA ARG A 79 -0.95 -41.41 -39.29
C ARG A 79 -1.65 -42.16 -38.16
N THR A 80 -1.65 -43.49 -38.17
CA THR A 80 -2.26 -44.29 -37.10
C THR A 80 -1.59 -44.05 -35.75
N VAL A 81 -0.25 -43.93 -35.74
CA VAL A 81 0.52 -43.62 -34.53
C VAL A 81 0.24 -42.20 -34.03
N ASP A 82 0.17 -41.20 -34.92
CA ASP A 82 -0.10 -39.81 -34.54
C ASP A 82 -1.55 -39.58 -34.07
N THR A 83 -2.53 -40.27 -34.67
CA THR A 83 -3.95 -40.13 -34.33
C THR A 83 -4.31 -40.69 -32.94
N ASP A 84 -3.63 -41.75 -32.47
CA ASP A 84 -3.84 -42.29 -31.13
C ASP A 84 -3.21 -41.40 -30.03
N PHE A 85 -2.07 -40.76 -30.31
CA PHE A 85 -1.44 -39.80 -29.39
C PHE A 85 -2.22 -38.47 -29.30
N THR A 86 -2.83 -38.03 -30.41
CA THR A 86 -3.47 -36.70 -30.52
C THR A 86 -4.96 -36.68 -30.16
N ARG A 87 -5.69 -37.81 -30.16
CA ARG A 87 -7.12 -37.85 -29.80
C ARG A 87 -7.41 -37.65 -28.30
N GLY A 88 -6.49 -38.03 -27.42
CA GLY A 88 -6.65 -37.96 -25.96
C GLY A 88 -5.93 -36.78 -25.28
N ALA A 89 -4.76 -36.40 -25.80
CA ALA A 89 -3.90 -35.36 -25.23
C ALA A 89 -4.56 -33.98 -25.05
N PRO A 90 -5.32 -33.40 -26.02
CA PRO A 90 -5.88 -32.06 -25.86
C PRO A 90 -7.01 -31.99 -24.83
N LYS A 91 -7.78 -33.08 -24.65
CA LYS A 91 -8.84 -33.14 -23.63
C LYS A 91 -8.27 -33.28 -22.22
N LEU A 92 -7.21 -34.08 -22.07
CA LEU A 92 -6.51 -34.21 -20.79
C LEU A 92 -5.83 -32.89 -20.40
N VAL A 93 -5.15 -32.23 -21.33
CA VAL A 93 -4.54 -30.91 -21.10
C VAL A 93 -5.60 -29.86 -20.74
N ALA A 94 -6.72 -29.81 -21.46
CA ALA A 94 -7.82 -28.89 -21.14
C ALA A 94 -8.42 -29.16 -19.76
N ALA A 95 -8.59 -30.44 -19.38
CA ALA A 95 -9.08 -30.82 -18.05
C ALA A 95 -8.09 -30.44 -16.94
N VAL A 96 -6.79 -30.64 -17.16
CA VAL A 96 -5.74 -30.22 -16.22
C VAL A 96 -5.70 -28.70 -16.08
N VAL A 97 -5.80 -27.94 -17.17
CA VAL A 97 -5.85 -26.48 -17.14
C VAL A 97 -7.08 -25.97 -16.38
N ALA A 98 -8.25 -26.55 -16.63
CA ALA A 98 -9.48 -26.20 -15.91
C ALA A 98 -9.38 -26.53 -14.42
N LEU A 99 -8.80 -27.69 -14.06
CA LEU A 99 -8.56 -28.08 -12.68
C LEU A 99 -7.58 -27.14 -11.98
N VAL A 100 -6.50 -26.75 -12.64
CA VAL A 100 -5.49 -25.83 -12.09
C VAL A 100 -6.08 -24.42 -11.92
N LEU A 101 -6.86 -23.93 -12.88
CA LEU A 101 -7.52 -22.63 -12.77
C LEU A 101 -8.54 -22.62 -11.63
N VAL A 102 -9.54 -23.50 -11.67
CA VAL A 102 -10.64 -23.46 -10.69
C VAL A 102 -10.18 -23.97 -9.33
N GLY A 103 -9.52 -25.13 -9.31
CA GLY A 103 -9.02 -25.75 -8.08
C GLY A 103 -7.86 -24.96 -7.47
N GLY A 104 -6.93 -24.46 -8.28
CA GLY A 104 -5.82 -23.63 -7.82
C GLY A 104 -6.28 -22.27 -7.28
N SER A 105 -7.23 -21.59 -7.94
CA SER A 105 -7.81 -20.34 -7.41
C SER A 105 -8.54 -20.56 -6.09
N LEU A 106 -9.30 -21.64 -5.95
CA LEU A 106 -9.96 -21.98 -4.68
C LEU A 106 -8.95 -22.34 -3.58
N ALA A 107 -7.90 -23.08 -3.93
CA ALA A 107 -6.84 -23.44 -3.00
C ALA A 107 -6.03 -22.20 -2.55
N LEU A 108 -5.76 -21.25 -3.45
CA LEU A 108 -5.15 -19.95 -3.12
C LEU A 108 -6.06 -19.08 -2.26
N TYR A 109 -7.35 -19.02 -2.55
CA TYR A 109 -8.28 -18.20 -1.77
C TYR A 109 -8.49 -18.76 -0.36
N LYS A 110 -8.64 -20.10 -0.22
CA LYS A 110 -8.90 -20.74 1.07
C LYS A 110 -7.64 -21.18 1.83
N GLY A 111 -6.47 -21.14 1.21
CA GLY A 111 -5.23 -21.67 1.77
C GLY A 111 -5.21 -23.19 1.92
N ILE A 112 -5.70 -23.93 0.92
CA ILE A 112 -5.73 -25.40 0.95
C ILE A 112 -4.37 -25.94 0.47
N GLY A 113 -3.75 -26.82 1.28
CA GLY A 113 -2.47 -27.49 0.92
C GLY A 113 -1.24 -26.61 1.18
N PRO A 114 -0.22 -26.61 0.31
CA PRO A 114 1.02 -25.82 0.51
C PRO A 114 0.86 -24.33 0.20
N LEU A 115 -0.30 -23.90 -0.33
CA LEU A 115 -0.57 -22.52 -0.71
C LEU A 115 -1.02 -21.74 0.53
N LYS A 116 -0.26 -20.73 0.94
CA LYS A 116 -0.68 -19.80 1.99
C LYS A 116 -1.87 -19.00 1.47
N GLY A 117 -3.02 -19.14 2.13
CA GLY A 117 -4.27 -18.51 1.72
C GLY A 117 -4.13 -16.99 1.61
N LEU A 118 -4.57 -16.42 0.48
CA LEU A 118 -4.62 -14.97 0.26
C LEU A 118 -6.00 -14.38 0.59
N GLY A 119 -7.02 -15.22 0.73
CA GLY A 119 -8.37 -14.80 1.09
C GLY A 119 -8.63 -14.85 2.59
N ALA A 120 -9.61 -14.08 3.05
CA ALA A 120 -10.13 -14.10 4.42
C ALA A 120 -11.63 -14.49 4.39
N PRO A 121 -11.96 -15.80 4.26
CA PRO A 121 -13.36 -16.23 4.19
C PRO A 121 -14.10 -15.90 5.49
N GLY A 122 -15.25 -15.24 5.40
CA GLY A 122 -16.06 -14.87 6.56
C GLY A 122 -15.79 -13.46 7.11
N TYR A 123 -14.77 -12.77 6.61
CA TYR A 123 -14.63 -11.32 6.84
C TYR A 123 -15.61 -10.55 5.94
N SER A 124 -16.27 -9.56 6.52
CA SER A 124 -17.03 -8.56 5.77
C SER A 124 -16.09 -7.64 4.99
N ASP A 125 -16.66 -6.93 4.05
CA ASP A 125 -16.05 -5.99 3.11
C ASP A 125 -15.34 -4.82 3.85
N LEU A 126 -15.64 -4.61 5.15
CA LEU A 126 -15.09 -3.56 6.04
C LEU A 126 -14.94 -2.23 5.31
N ALA A 127 -16.07 -1.65 4.89
CA ALA A 127 -16.07 -0.38 4.19
C ALA A 127 -15.35 0.69 5.03
N LEU A 128 -14.82 1.72 4.36
CA LEU A 128 -14.08 2.78 5.07
C LEU A 128 -14.90 3.40 6.20
N ALA A 129 -16.19 3.62 5.98
CA ALA A 129 -17.12 4.14 6.99
C ALA A 129 -17.22 3.20 8.21
N ASP A 130 -17.35 1.89 8.01
CA ASP A 130 -17.42 0.92 9.10
C ASP A 130 -16.12 0.87 9.91
N ARG A 131 -14.98 0.98 9.22
CA ARG A 131 -13.65 1.03 9.87
C ARG A 131 -13.49 2.28 10.72
N ILE A 132 -13.94 3.44 10.24
CA ILE A 132 -13.92 4.69 11.00
C ILE A 132 -14.85 4.59 12.22
N ALA A 133 -16.08 4.11 12.04
CA ALA A 133 -17.02 3.93 13.15
C ALA A 133 -16.48 2.95 14.20
N PHE A 134 -15.83 1.87 13.77
CA PHE A 134 -15.17 0.94 14.68
C PHE A 134 -14.01 1.59 15.42
N ALA A 135 -13.16 2.37 14.75
CA ALA A 135 -12.07 3.11 15.37
C ALA A 135 -12.57 4.12 16.42
N ASP A 136 -13.67 4.82 16.12
CA ASP A 136 -14.31 5.73 17.08
C ASP A 136 -14.83 4.97 18.31
N SER A 137 -15.48 3.82 18.09
CA SER A 137 -15.94 2.96 19.20
C SER A 137 -14.77 2.44 20.06
N LEU A 138 -13.65 2.06 19.43
CA LEU A 138 -12.44 1.65 20.15
C LEU A 138 -11.89 2.80 20.98
N ARG A 139 -11.85 4.02 20.42
CA ARG A 139 -11.36 5.20 21.11
C ARG A 139 -12.23 5.57 22.31
N GLU A 140 -13.54 5.43 22.21
CA GLU A 140 -14.48 5.70 23.30
C GLU A 140 -14.44 4.62 24.40
N THR A 141 -14.27 3.35 24.01
CA THR A 141 -14.32 2.22 24.95
C THR A 141 -12.97 1.79 25.50
N ARG A 142 -11.90 2.50 25.14
CA ARG A 142 -10.53 2.15 25.52
C ARG A 142 -10.30 2.22 27.05
N PRO A 143 -9.41 1.38 27.62
CA PRO A 143 -9.14 1.38 29.05
C PRO A 143 -8.64 2.73 29.59
N SER A 144 -9.06 3.09 30.81
CA SER A 144 -8.45 4.22 31.53
C SER A 144 -7.00 3.91 31.91
N GLN A 145 -6.24 4.95 32.24
CA GLN A 145 -4.85 4.85 32.71
C GLN A 145 -4.67 3.76 33.76
N ALA A 146 -5.39 3.85 34.88
CA ALA A 146 -5.28 2.89 35.98
C ALA A 146 -5.60 1.44 35.57
N ARG A 147 -6.51 1.25 34.61
CA ARG A 147 -6.89 -0.07 34.11
C ARG A 147 -5.82 -0.64 33.18
N ALA A 148 -5.20 0.20 32.37
CA ALA A 148 -4.06 -0.18 31.53
C ALA A 148 -2.85 -0.55 32.39
N GLU A 149 -2.51 0.28 33.38
CA GLU A 149 -1.44 0.01 34.35
C GLU A 149 -1.64 -1.33 35.07
N ALA A 150 -2.85 -1.59 35.58
CA ALA A 150 -3.16 -2.84 36.28
C ALA A 150 -3.10 -4.08 35.38
N SER A 151 -3.16 -3.91 34.06
CA SER A 151 -3.06 -5.02 33.10
C SER A 151 -1.62 -5.46 32.82
N LEU A 152 -0.62 -4.68 33.26
CA LEU A 152 0.79 -5.00 33.10
C LEU A 152 1.25 -5.97 34.20
N THR A 153 1.07 -7.28 33.97
CA THR A 153 1.42 -8.32 34.96
C THR A 153 2.84 -8.88 34.83
N ASP A 154 3.46 -8.77 33.65
CA ASP A 154 4.76 -9.39 33.34
C ASP A 154 5.74 -8.37 32.76
N LEU A 155 6.11 -7.37 33.58
CA LEU A 155 7.15 -6.42 33.20
C LEU A 155 8.54 -7.09 33.22
N PRO A 156 9.41 -6.80 32.26
CA PRO A 156 10.80 -7.24 32.29
C PRO A 156 11.45 -6.84 33.62
N PRO A 157 12.36 -7.67 34.17
CA PRO A 157 13.10 -7.29 35.37
C PRO A 157 13.85 -5.98 35.12
N VAL A 158 13.61 -5.01 35.99
CA VAL A 158 14.29 -3.71 35.98
C VAL A 158 15.77 -3.91 36.29
N ALA A 159 16.61 -3.00 35.79
CA ALA A 159 18.04 -3.01 36.08
C ALA A 159 18.28 -3.06 37.60
N GLU A 160 19.26 -3.85 38.03
CA GLU A 160 19.64 -3.89 39.45
C GLU A 160 20.34 -2.58 39.82
N PHE A 161 19.77 -1.88 40.81
CA PHE A 161 20.37 -0.68 41.40
C PHE A 161 21.10 -1.04 42.69
N ASN A 162 22.15 -0.28 43.02
CA ASN A 162 22.86 -0.49 44.28
C ASN A 162 21.96 -0.16 45.49
N ALA A 163 22.22 -0.83 46.62
CA ALA A 163 21.41 -0.67 47.84
C ALA A 163 21.42 0.78 48.36
N ASP A 164 22.55 1.47 48.25
CA ASP A 164 22.72 2.86 48.70
C ASP A 164 21.80 3.82 47.92
N TYR A 165 21.65 3.63 46.61
CA TYR A 165 20.73 4.44 45.79
C TYR A 165 19.28 4.16 46.15
N LEU A 166 18.91 2.90 46.35
CA LEU A 166 17.56 2.55 46.80
C LEU A 166 17.22 3.18 48.15
N GLN A 167 18.18 3.21 49.08
CA GLN A 167 18.02 3.88 50.37
C GLN A 167 17.93 5.41 50.25
N LEU A 168 18.71 6.01 49.33
CA LEU A 168 18.61 7.44 49.02
C LEU A 168 17.21 7.79 48.48
N VAL A 169 16.70 7.01 47.53
CA VAL A 169 15.36 7.24 46.96
C VAL A 169 14.29 7.02 48.03
N GLN A 170 14.44 6.03 48.91
CA GLN A 170 13.51 5.87 50.03
C GLN A 170 13.51 7.07 50.99
N THR A 171 14.69 7.58 51.34
CA THR A 171 14.82 8.80 52.16
C THR A 171 14.15 10.00 51.49
N LEU A 172 14.29 10.11 50.16
CA LEU A 172 13.63 11.15 49.38
C LEU A 172 12.10 11.02 49.43
N ARG A 173 11.55 9.81 49.28
CA ARG A 173 10.10 9.55 49.41
C ARG A 173 9.58 10.01 50.77
N ASP A 174 10.26 9.61 51.84
CA ASP A 174 9.85 9.96 53.22
C ASP A 174 9.90 11.49 53.42
N THR A 175 10.96 12.15 52.92
CA THR A 175 11.10 13.61 53.00
C THR A 175 10.01 14.36 52.23
N VAL A 176 9.68 13.90 51.01
CA VAL A 176 8.61 14.49 50.18
C VAL A 176 7.25 14.26 50.81
N ALA A 177 7.02 13.13 51.48
CA ALA A 177 5.78 12.85 52.20
C ALA A 177 5.55 13.84 53.37
N GLU A 178 6.61 14.26 54.06
CA GLU A 178 6.54 15.30 55.10
C GLU A 178 6.37 16.71 54.53
N ARG A 179 6.76 16.91 53.26
CA ARG A 179 6.74 18.21 52.56
C ARG A 179 6.08 18.10 51.19
N PRO A 180 4.76 17.84 51.12
CA PRO A 180 4.06 17.54 49.87
C PRO A 180 3.94 18.73 48.90
N ASP A 181 4.27 19.93 49.37
CA ASP A 181 4.23 21.17 48.57
C ASP A 181 5.63 21.63 48.12
N ASP A 182 6.68 20.85 48.42
CA ASP A 182 8.05 21.15 47.97
C ASP A 182 8.25 20.70 46.51
N ILE A 183 8.10 21.65 45.58
CA ILE A 183 8.27 21.43 44.14
C ILE A 183 9.66 20.86 43.82
N GLN A 184 10.72 21.27 44.53
CA GLN A 184 12.07 20.78 44.26
C GLN A 184 12.21 19.32 44.69
N GLY A 185 11.68 18.98 45.86
CA GLY A 185 11.63 17.60 46.34
C GLY A 185 10.84 16.70 45.39
N LEU A 186 9.67 17.15 44.93
CA LEU A 186 8.85 16.44 43.95
C LEU A 186 9.59 16.24 42.63
N ALA A 187 10.29 17.25 42.12
CA ALA A 187 11.03 17.15 40.85
C ALA A 187 12.17 16.12 40.95
N LEU A 188 12.90 16.08 42.07
CA LEU A 188 13.88 15.04 42.33
C LEU A 188 13.23 13.66 42.40
N LEU A 189 12.04 13.56 42.99
CA LEU A 189 11.32 12.29 43.08
C LEU A 189 10.89 11.80 41.69
N VAL A 190 10.37 12.68 40.82
CA VAL A 190 10.05 12.36 39.42
C VAL A 190 11.26 11.76 38.72
N GLN A 191 12.42 12.42 38.80
CA GLN A 191 13.64 11.96 38.12
C GLN A 191 14.10 10.59 38.63
N ASN A 192 14.17 10.42 39.95
CA ASN A 192 14.69 9.18 40.54
C ASN A 192 13.72 8.00 40.35
N GLU A 193 12.42 8.21 40.50
CA GLU A 193 11.41 7.17 40.27
C GLU A 193 11.36 6.77 38.79
N SER A 194 11.53 7.72 37.87
CA SER A 194 11.64 7.41 36.43
C SER A 194 12.86 6.55 36.12
N ASN A 195 14.00 6.85 36.75
CA ASN A 195 15.22 6.04 36.61
C ASN A 195 15.02 4.61 37.11
N LEU A 196 14.29 4.44 38.22
CA LEU A 196 13.93 3.13 38.76
C LEU A 196 12.84 2.40 37.97
N GLY A 197 12.27 3.02 36.93
CA GLY A 197 11.14 2.47 36.17
C GLY A 197 9.79 2.54 36.91
N HIS A 198 9.72 3.24 38.04
CA HIS A 198 8.48 3.45 38.79
C HIS A 198 7.69 4.63 38.23
N PHE A 199 7.28 4.51 36.96
CA PHE A 199 6.61 5.59 36.22
C PHE A 199 5.29 6.03 36.86
N ILE A 200 4.59 5.14 37.58
CA ILE A 200 3.36 5.49 38.30
C ILE A 200 3.64 6.54 39.39
N SER A 201 4.65 6.29 40.24
CA SER A 201 5.08 7.25 41.27
C SER A 201 5.56 8.56 40.65
N ALA A 202 6.28 8.46 39.53
CA ALA A 202 6.80 9.61 38.81
C ALA A 202 5.70 10.51 38.25
N TYR A 203 4.71 9.98 37.51
CA TYR A 203 3.65 10.85 36.97
C TYR A 203 2.77 11.42 38.08
N GLN A 204 2.54 10.70 39.18
CA GLN A 204 1.78 11.24 40.32
C GLN A 204 2.49 12.46 40.93
N SER A 205 3.82 12.36 41.11
CA SER A 205 4.65 13.46 41.57
C SER A 205 4.67 14.63 40.58
N GLN A 206 4.77 14.35 39.28
CA GLN A 206 4.74 15.36 38.23
C GLN A 206 3.37 16.07 38.16
N GLY A 207 2.27 15.33 38.33
CA GLY A 207 0.93 15.90 38.44
C GLY A 207 0.82 16.87 39.60
N ARG A 208 1.40 16.51 40.76
CA ARG A 208 1.46 17.41 41.92
C ARG A 208 2.27 18.68 41.64
N ILE A 209 3.38 18.58 40.92
CA ILE A 209 4.16 19.76 40.48
C ILE A 209 3.29 20.69 39.63
N ILE A 210 2.55 20.15 38.67
CA ILE A 210 1.65 20.93 37.80
C ILE A 210 0.57 21.63 38.64
N GLU A 211 -0.05 20.92 39.58
CA GLU A 211 -1.04 21.50 40.49
C GLU A 211 -0.47 22.66 41.31
N LEU A 212 0.71 22.50 41.89
CA LEU A 212 1.37 23.51 42.73
C LEU A 212 1.80 24.74 41.92
N LYS A 213 2.29 24.52 40.70
CA LYS A 213 2.65 25.63 39.78
C LYS A 213 1.42 26.35 39.24
N GLY A 214 0.27 25.69 39.12
CA GLY A 214 -0.96 26.27 38.59
C GLY A 214 -0.74 26.90 37.21
N GLU A 215 -1.05 28.19 37.08
CA GLU A 215 -0.88 28.95 35.83
C GLU A 215 0.58 29.09 35.38
N THR A 216 1.54 28.91 36.29
CA THR A 216 2.98 29.00 35.97
C THR A 216 3.58 27.70 35.44
N ALA A 217 2.79 26.62 35.35
CA ALA A 217 3.23 25.34 34.81
C ALA A 217 3.62 25.48 33.32
N THR A 218 4.81 25.00 32.97
CA THR A 218 5.38 25.17 31.63
C THR A 218 4.93 24.07 30.68
N VAL A 219 5.19 24.24 29.39
CA VAL A 219 4.89 23.22 28.37
C VAL A 219 5.67 21.93 28.65
N GLU A 220 6.89 22.05 29.13
CA GLU A 220 7.77 20.94 29.51
C GLU A 220 7.20 20.14 30.69
N ASP A 221 6.58 20.82 31.67
CA ASP A 221 5.92 20.15 32.79
C ASP A 221 4.80 19.22 32.30
N PHE A 222 3.94 19.69 31.39
CA PHE A 222 2.88 18.89 30.78
C PHE A 222 3.42 17.82 29.82
N THR A 223 4.51 18.11 29.12
CA THR A 223 5.15 17.15 28.19
C THR A 223 5.72 15.97 28.95
N GLY A 224 6.46 16.21 30.04
CA GLY A 224 6.96 15.16 30.92
C GLY A 224 5.83 14.37 31.58
N TYR A 225 4.73 15.03 31.97
CA TYR A 225 3.57 14.35 32.52
C TYR A 225 2.91 13.38 31.52
N ALA A 226 2.69 13.83 30.27
CA ALA A 226 2.13 12.98 29.22
C ALA A 226 3.05 11.78 28.92
N ASP A 227 4.36 12.02 28.85
CA ASP A 227 5.38 10.99 28.62
C ASP A 227 5.35 9.91 29.70
N LEU A 228 5.35 10.32 30.98
CA LEU A 228 5.31 9.40 32.12
C LEU A 228 4.02 8.58 32.19
N LEU A 229 2.88 9.16 31.81
CA LEU A 229 1.62 8.41 31.72
C LEU A 229 1.70 7.28 30.67
N VAL A 230 2.27 7.57 29.50
CA VAL A 230 2.44 6.56 28.44
C VAL A 230 3.43 5.48 28.86
N LEU A 231 4.55 5.86 29.50
CA LEU A 231 5.53 4.92 30.03
C LEU A 231 4.94 4.02 31.13
N ALA A 232 4.16 4.59 32.06
CA ALA A 232 3.46 3.84 33.10
C ALA A 232 2.45 2.84 32.55
N ALA A 233 1.86 3.13 31.39
CA ALA A 233 0.94 2.23 30.69
C ALA A 233 1.65 1.33 29.65
N GLY A 234 2.98 1.22 29.68
CA GLY A 234 3.74 0.33 28.81
C GLY A 234 3.70 0.72 27.32
N GLY A 235 3.61 2.01 27.01
CA GLY A 235 3.53 2.54 25.64
C GLY A 235 2.09 2.71 25.13
N TYR A 236 1.09 2.35 25.92
CA TYR A 236 -0.31 2.60 25.61
C TYR A 236 -0.70 4.07 25.87
N VAL A 237 -1.34 4.73 24.91
CA VAL A 237 -1.83 6.11 25.08
C VAL A 237 -3.26 6.07 25.59
N SER A 238 -3.39 6.13 26.92
CA SER A 238 -4.68 6.18 27.63
C SER A 238 -5.47 7.46 27.37
N PRO A 239 -6.78 7.50 27.73
CA PRO A 239 -7.56 8.75 27.70
C PRO A 239 -6.89 9.90 28.47
N GLU A 240 -6.31 9.62 29.64
CA GLU A 240 -5.63 10.60 30.48
C GLU A 240 -4.31 11.07 29.85
N ALA A 241 -3.53 10.17 29.25
CA ALA A 241 -2.33 10.51 28.49
C ALA A 241 -2.67 11.37 27.26
N GLU A 242 -3.76 11.05 26.54
CA GLU A 242 -4.25 11.88 25.44
C GLU A 242 -4.62 13.29 25.94
N GLN A 243 -5.31 13.39 27.07
CA GLN A 243 -5.68 14.69 27.65
C GLN A 243 -4.43 15.51 28.00
N ALA A 244 -3.41 14.90 28.58
CA ALA A 244 -2.13 15.54 28.86
C ALA A 244 -1.44 16.00 27.56
N ALA A 245 -1.35 15.15 26.54
CA ALA A 245 -0.78 15.51 25.24
C ALA A 245 -1.55 16.66 24.56
N ARG A 246 -2.88 16.69 24.66
CA ARG A 246 -3.69 17.81 24.16
C ARG A 246 -3.44 19.11 24.94
N ALA A 247 -3.22 19.03 26.25
CA ALA A 247 -2.85 20.19 27.06
C ALA A 247 -1.50 20.76 26.63
N VAL A 248 -0.55 19.91 26.21
CA VAL A 248 0.71 20.33 25.59
C VAL A 248 0.43 21.04 24.26
N LEU A 249 -0.32 20.41 23.34
CA LEU A 249 -0.60 20.96 22.01
C LEU A 249 -1.40 22.26 22.03
N THR A 250 -2.17 22.51 23.09
CA THR A 250 -2.87 23.78 23.29
C THR A 250 -1.90 24.92 23.55
N ARG A 251 -0.76 24.65 24.20
CA ARG A 251 0.27 25.64 24.55
C ARG A 251 1.34 25.75 23.47
N ASP A 252 1.78 24.61 22.95
CA ASP A 252 2.71 24.49 21.84
C ASP A 252 2.14 23.53 20.79
N PRO A 253 1.45 24.05 19.77
CA PRO A 253 0.89 23.24 18.69
C PRO A 253 1.94 22.43 17.93
N ASN A 254 3.22 22.81 17.96
CA ASN A 254 4.31 22.18 17.22
C ASN A 254 5.15 21.21 18.07
N ASN A 255 4.78 20.98 19.33
CA ASN A 255 5.49 20.06 20.21
C ASN A 255 5.58 18.64 19.62
N GLY A 256 6.80 18.18 19.35
CA GLY A 256 7.03 16.91 18.65
C GLY A 256 6.57 15.68 19.43
N ILE A 257 6.84 15.65 20.74
CA ILE A 257 6.47 14.53 21.63
C ILE A 257 4.95 14.39 21.72
N ALA A 258 4.23 15.50 21.93
CA ALA A 258 2.78 15.45 22.02
C ALA A 258 2.11 15.05 20.69
N ARG A 259 2.64 15.53 19.55
CA ARG A 259 2.16 15.10 18.22
C ARG A 259 2.46 13.61 17.99
N TYR A 260 3.62 13.13 18.41
CA TYR A 260 3.97 11.71 18.32
C TYR A 260 2.96 10.86 19.08
N TYR A 261 2.63 11.23 20.33
CA TYR A 261 1.64 10.51 21.13
C TYR A 261 0.22 10.58 20.59
N VAL A 262 -0.20 11.71 20.02
CA VAL A 262 -1.49 11.77 19.32
C VAL A 262 -1.50 10.82 18.12
N GLY A 263 -0.41 10.77 17.33
CA GLY A 263 -0.26 9.82 16.24
C GLY A 263 -0.27 8.36 16.71
N LEU A 264 0.43 8.05 17.80
CA LEU A 264 0.48 6.70 18.38
C LEU A 264 -0.90 6.25 18.88
N MET A 265 -1.64 7.14 19.54
CA MET A 265 -3.01 6.87 19.96
C MET A 265 -3.92 6.57 18.76
N LEU A 266 -3.77 7.31 17.65
CA LEU A 266 -4.53 7.06 16.42
C LEU A 266 -4.15 5.73 15.77
N ALA A 267 -2.87 5.36 15.78
CA ALA A 267 -2.41 4.05 15.30
C ALA A 267 -3.01 2.92 16.16
N GLN A 268 -2.98 3.05 17.48
CA GLN A 268 -3.52 2.08 18.45
C GLN A 268 -5.04 1.94 18.36
N THR A 269 -5.75 3.01 17.99
CA THR A 269 -7.23 3.02 17.88
C THR A 269 -7.76 2.77 16.47
N GLY A 270 -6.90 2.43 15.51
CA GLY A 270 -7.34 2.01 14.17
C GLY A 270 -7.56 3.16 13.17
N ARG A 271 -6.89 4.30 13.37
CA ARG A 271 -6.84 5.44 12.43
C ARG A 271 -5.45 5.60 11.78
N PRO A 272 -4.98 4.61 11.01
CA PRO A 272 -3.69 4.67 10.33
C PRO A 272 -3.61 5.83 9.32
N ASP A 273 -4.75 6.23 8.76
CA ASP A 273 -4.89 7.35 7.83
C ASP A 273 -4.53 8.71 8.44
N ILE A 274 -4.83 8.93 9.73
CA ILE A 274 -4.44 10.15 10.44
C ILE A 274 -3.06 9.98 11.06
N ALA A 275 -2.79 8.82 11.67
CA ALA A 275 -1.49 8.54 12.31
C ALA A 275 -0.33 8.72 11.32
N PHE A 276 -0.45 8.13 10.12
CA PHE A 276 0.51 8.27 9.03
C PHE A 276 0.80 9.74 8.71
N ARG A 277 -0.23 10.54 8.44
CA ARG A 277 -0.07 11.96 8.06
C ARG A 277 0.59 12.81 9.16
N ILE A 278 0.28 12.52 10.43
CA ILE A 278 0.92 13.22 11.56
C ILE A 278 2.39 12.85 11.67
N TRP A 279 2.70 11.56 11.57
CA TRP A 279 4.05 11.04 11.72
C TRP A 279 4.96 11.39 10.53
N ASP A 280 4.46 11.32 9.30
CA ASP A 280 5.18 11.76 8.09
C ASP A 280 5.60 13.23 8.21
N ARG A 281 4.67 14.10 8.61
CA ARG A 281 4.96 15.51 8.89
C ARG A 281 5.99 15.68 10.03
N LEU A 282 5.95 14.84 11.05
CA LEU A 282 6.94 14.88 12.13
C LEU A 282 8.33 14.46 11.68
N LEU A 283 8.46 13.51 10.75
CA LEU A 283 9.75 13.14 10.17
C LEU A 283 10.33 14.28 9.32
N GLN A 284 9.51 14.94 8.52
CA GLN A 284 9.95 16.05 7.66
C GLN A 284 10.41 17.28 8.46
N ILE A 285 9.67 17.64 9.52
CA ILE A 285 9.89 18.90 10.26
C ILE A 285 10.78 18.71 11.50
N GLY A 286 10.75 17.53 12.11
CA GLY A 286 11.47 17.26 13.36
C GLY A 286 12.98 17.14 13.17
N PRO A 287 13.80 17.49 14.19
CA PRO A 287 15.23 17.26 14.10
C PRO A 287 15.53 15.76 14.04
N GLU A 288 16.53 15.37 13.24
CA GLU A 288 16.91 13.95 13.05
C GLU A 288 17.22 13.22 14.37
N SER A 289 17.70 13.96 15.37
CA SER A 289 18.04 13.44 16.71
C SER A 289 16.86 13.34 17.67
N ALA A 290 15.64 13.69 17.25
CA ALA A 290 14.49 13.63 18.12
C ALA A 290 14.12 12.20 18.54
N VAL A 291 13.71 12.05 19.80
CA VAL A 291 13.38 10.76 20.42
C VAL A 291 12.24 10.00 19.74
N TRP A 292 11.35 10.71 19.05
CA TRP A 292 10.22 10.12 18.32
C TRP A 292 10.59 9.62 16.91
N ILE A 293 11.77 9.93 16.37
CA ILE A 293 12.13 9.55 15.00
C ILE A 293 12.22 8.04 14.85
N ALA A 294 13.02 7.36 15.68
CA ALA A 294 13.21 5.92 15.56
C ALA A 294 11.91 5.12 15.74
N PRO A 295 11.07 5.39 16.77
CA PRO A 295 9.77 4.72 16.92
C PRO A 295 8.81 4.96 15.75
N ILE A 296 8.83 6.16 15.14
CA ILE A 296 8.02 6.44 13.95
C ILE A 296 8.52 5.63 12.76
N LEU A 297 9.83 5.58 12.51
CA LEU A 297 10.41 4.85 11.37
C LEU A 297 10.08 3.35 11.41
N GLU A 298 9.99 2.77 12.61
CA GLU A 298 9.59 1.38 12.79
C GLU A 298 8.13 1.11 12.38
N GLN A 299 7.23 2.06 12.61
CA GLN A 299 5.77 1.84 12.48
C GLN A 299 5.14 2.50 11.25
N ILE A 300 5.74 3.58 10.72
CA ILE A 300 5.14 4.37 9.64
C ILE A 300 4.93 3.58 8.33
N PRO A 301 5.75 2.59 7.93
CA PRO A 301 5.49 1.83 6.71
C PRO A 301 4.19 1.02 6.79
N GLU A 302 3.89 0.42 7.96
CA GLU A 302 2.63 -0.28 8.18
C GLU A 302 1.46 0.70 8.16
N MET A 303 1.62 1.87 8.79
CA MET A 303 0.56 2.90 8.79
C MET A 303 0.26 3.39 7.37
N ALA A 304 1.27 3.63 6.54
CA ALA A 304 1.11 3.99 5.15
C ALA A 304 0.38 2.90 4.35
N GLN A 305 0.81 1.64 4.50
CA GLN A 305 0.16 0.51 3.84
C GLN A 305 -1.32 0.41 4.22
N ARG A 306 -1.64 0.56 5.50
CA ARG A 306 -3.02 0.51 6.01
C ARG A 306 -3.85 1.73 5.62
N ALA A 307 -3.21 2.87 5.40
CA ALA A 307 -3.81 4.07 4.83
C ALA A 307 -4.02 3.96 3.30
N GLY A 308 -3.39 2.99 2.63
CA GLY A 308 -3.44 2.83 1.18
C GLY A 308 -2.46 3.74 0.43
N GLU A 309 -1.45 4.27 1.12
CA GLU A 309 -0.47 5.21 0.57
C GLU A 309 0.77 4.47 0.06
N ASN A 310 1.20 4.78 -1.16
CA ASN A 310 2.47 4.30 -1.69
C ASN A 310 3.59 5.21 -1.18
N TYR A 311 4.13 4.86 -0.01
CA TYR A 311 5.02 5.72 0.77
C TYR A 311 6.49 5.32 0.65
N GLN A 312 7.34 6.33 0.53
CA GLN A 312 8.78 6.25 0.71
C GLN A 312 9.16 7.15 1.87
N ILE A 313 10.11 6.70 2.68
CA ILE A 313 10.56 7.47 3.85
C ILE A 313 11.16 8.80 3.37
N PRO A 314 10.70 9.95 3.90
CA PRO A 314 11.16 11.25 3.46
C PRO A 314 12.58 11.54 3.96
N THR A 315 13.18 12.59 3.41
CA THR A 315 14.40 13.17 3.97
C THR A 315 14.06 13.79 5.32
N ILE A 316 14.58 13.20 6.40
CA ILE A 316 14.28 13.60 7.77
C ILE A 316 14.89 14.98 8.06
N GLY A 317 14.16 15.85 8.75
CA GLY A 317 14.69 17.12 9.29
C GLY A 317 15.03 18.20 8.26
N ASN A 318 14.60 18.04 7.01
CA ASN A 318 14.79 19.06 5.96
C ASN A 318 13.88 20.29 6.14
N GLY A 319 12.92 20.26 7.08
CA GLY A 319 12.00 21.36 7.37
C GLY A 319 11.04 21.69 6.22
N ARG A 320 10.96 20.82 5.21
CA ARG A 320 10.16 21.00 4.00
C ARG A 320 9.46 19.68 3.69
N PRO A 321 8.17 19.68 3.36
CA PRO A 321 7.54 18.49 2.82
C PRO A 321 8.34 18.01 1.60
N ASP A 322 8.66 16.71 1.57
CA ASP A 322 9.20 16.13 0.35
C ASP A 322 8.17 16.34 -0.76
N PRO A 323 8.63 16.61 -2.00
CA PRO A 323 7.70 16.75 -3.11
C PRO A 323 6.86 15.47 -3.20
N PRO A 324 5.55 15.57 -3.53
CA PRO A 324 4.68 14.41 -3.64
C PRO A 324 5.33 13.36 -4.54
N THR A 325 5.12 12.08 -4.27
CA THR A 325 5.70 10.91 -4.97
C THR A 325 5.47 10.89 -6.49
N ASN A 326 4.66 11.82 -7.00
CA ASN A 326 4.34 12.01 -8.42
C ASN A 326 4.93 13.32 -9.02
N GLY A 327 5.78 14.04 -8.27
CA GLY A 327 6.48 15.24 -8.71
C GLY A 327 7.99 15.04 -8.85
N PRO A 328 8.70 15.96 -9.53
CA PRO A 328 10.15 15.90 -9.68
C PRO A 328 10.83 15.90 -8.31
N THR A 329 11.80 15.00 -8.13
CA THR A 329 12.59 14.87 -6.90
C THR A 329 13.47 16.09 -6.67
N ALA A 330 14.03 16.24 -5.46
CA ALA A 330 14.98 17.32 -5.18
C ALA A 330 16.19 17.30 -6.14
N ALA A 331 16.65 16.10 -6.53
CA ALA A 331 17.72 15.93 -7.51
C ALA A 331 17.27 16.37 -8.92
N ASP A 332 16.02 16.11 -9.30
CA ASP A 332 15.47 16.56 -10.59
C ASP A 332 15.34 18.09 -10.65
N ILE A 333 15.00 18.73 -9.51
CA ILE A 333 14.92 20.19 -9.40
C ILE A 333 16.31 20.84 -9.48
N GLU A 334 17.31 20.23 -8.83
CA GLU A 334 18.71 20.69 -8.89
C GLU A 334 19.30 20.54 -10.31
N ALA A 335 19.07 19.39 -10.95
CA ALA A 335 19.44 19.18 -12.35
C ALA A 335 18.73 20.19 -13.28
N ALA A 336 17.45 20.50 -13.03
CA ALA A 336 16.71 21.50 -13.78
C ALA A 336 17.22 22.93 -13.57
N ALA A 337 17.84 23.22 -12.41
CA ALA A 337 18.45 24.51 -12.11
C ALA A 337 19.72 24.76 -12.96
N GLU A 338 20.40 23.69 -13.38
CA GLU A 338 21.58 23.74 -14.25
C GLU A 338 21.23 23.83 -15.76
N MET A 339 19.99 23.53 -16.14
CA MET A 339 19.53 23.60 -17.54
C MET A 339 19.39 25.03 -18.06
N SER A 340 19.54 25.20 -19.39
CA SER A 340 19.28 26.48 -20.04
C SER A 340 17.81 26.88 -19.94
N GLY A 341 17.51 28.19 -20.00
CA GLY A 341 16.14 28.70 -19.84
C GLY A 341 15.13 28.11 -20.84
N THR A 342 15.57 27.83 -22.06
CA THR A 342 14.72 27.24 -23.12
C THR A 342 14.46 25.75 -22.88
N GLU A 343 15.47 24.99 -22.46
CA GLU A 343 15.32 23.56 -22.16
C GLU A 343 14.44 23.35 -20.91
N ARG A 344 14.60 24.22 -19.91
CA ARG A 344 13.75 24.22 -18.71
C ARG A 344 12.28 24.47 -19.06
N LEU A 345 12.00 25.42 -19.97
CA LEU A 345 10.64 25.70 -20.43
C LEU A 345 10.02 24.50 -21.17
N GLN A 346 10.75 23.86 -22.08
CA GLN A 346 10.27 22.67 -22.79
C GLN A 346 9.98 21.50 -21.85
N MET A 347 10.84 21.30 -20.84
CA MET A 347 10.60 20.29 -19.81
C MET A 347 9.35 20.60 -18.99
N ILE A 348 9.16 21.86 -18.56
CA ILE A 348 7.96 22.29 -17.83
C ILE A 348 6.70 22.08 -18.69
N GLU A 349 6.73 22.42 -19.97
CA GLU A 349 5.60 22.20 -20.88
C GLU A 349 5.24 20.71 -21.02
N GLY A 350 6.24 19.84 -21.13
CA GLY A 350 6.03 18.39 -21.16
C GLY A 350 5.41 17.86 -19.88
N MET A 351 5.89 18.31 -18.71
CA MET A 351 5.33 17.91 -17.41
C MET A 351 3.89 18.38 -17.22
N VAL A 352 3.59 19.63 -17.60
CA VAL A 352 2.23 20.20 -17.52
C VAL A 352 1.28 19.47 -18.46
N SER A 353 1.73 19.12 -19.67
CA SER A 353 0.93 18.32 -20.61
C SER A 353 0.62 16.93 -20.05
N GLY A 354 1.63 16.23 -19.51
CA GLY A 354 1.43 14.90 -18.92
C GLY A 354 0.49 14.92 -17.72
N LEU A 355 0.59 15.93 -16.86
CA LEU A 355 -0.35 16.10 -15.74
C LEU A 355 -1.77 16.36 -16.23
N SER A 356 -1.93 17.21 -17.26
CA SER A 356 -3.23 17.48 -17.89
C SER A 356 -3.86 16.22 -18.48
N ASP A 357 -3.09 15.44 -19.24
CA ASP A 357 -3.59 14.21 -19.90
C ASP A 357 -3.99 13.15 -18.88
N ARG A 358 -3.19 13.00 -17.81
CA ARG A 358 -3.51 12.09 -16.69
C ARG A 358 -4.78 12.53 -15.98
N LEU A 359 -4.90 13.79 -15.59
CA LEU A 359 -6.10 14.29 -14.90
C LEU A 359 -7.36 14.19 -15.77
N ALA A 360 -7.23 14.33 -17.09
CA ALA A 360 -8.34 14.13 -18.02
C ALA A 360 -8.76 12.66 -18.16
N THR A 361 -7.83 11.72 -18.01
CA THR A 361 -8.07 10.28 -18.24
C THR A 361 -8.42 9.53 -16.96
N ASP A 362 -7.61 9.72 -15.91
CA ASP A 362 -7.65 8.97 -14.66
C ASP A 362 -8.26 9.77 -13.50
N GLY A 363 -8.45 11.07 -13.69
CA GLY A 363 -8.78 11.99 -12.61
C GLY A 363 -7.60 12.18 -11.64
N GLY A 364 -7.88 12.76 -10.47
CA GLY A 364 -6.87 12.98 -9.44
C GLY A 364 -7.38 13.82 -8.28
N PRO A 365 -6.62 13.90 -7.18
CA PRO A 365 -6.97 14.68 -6.00
C PRO A 365 -6.91 16.20 -6.28
N ALA A 366 -7.61 16.99 -5.48
CA ALA A 366 -7.79 18.44 -5.70
C ALA A 366 -6.46 19.22 -5.76
N GLU A 367 -5.44 18.73 -5.06
CA GLU A 367 -4.07 19.25 -5.07
C GLU A 367 -3.46 19.22 -6.48
N ASP A 368 -3.67 18.13 -7.22
CA ASP A 368 -3.12 17.96 -8.57
C ASP A 368 -3.80 18.89 -9.58
N TRP A 369 -5.12 19.08 -9.43
CA TRP A 369 -5.89 20.05 -10.22
C TRP A 369 -5.43 21.49 -9.95
N ALA A 370 -5.24 21.83 -8.67
CA ALA A 370 -4.73 23.14 -8.27
C ALA A 370 -3.29 23.39 -8.74
N GLN A 371 -2.44 22.36 -8.73
CA GLN A 371 -1.09 22.43 -9.26
C GLN A 371 -1.10 22.70 -10.77
N LEU A 372 -1.95 22.01 -11.54
CA LEU A 372 -2.11 22.23 -12.98
C LEU A 372 -2.60 23.66 -13.29
N ILE A 373 -3.62 24.14 -12.58
CA ILE A 373 -4.15 25.50 -12.75
C ILE A 373 -3.06 26.54 -12.47
N GLY A 374 -2.30 26.37 -11.39
CA GLY A 374 -1.19 27.26 -11.04
C GLY A 374 -0.08 27.26 -12.08
N ALA A 375 0.31 26.08 -12.57
CA ALA A 375 1.35 25.94 -13.58
C ALA A 375 0.95 26.60 -14.92
N LEU A 376 -0.30 26.41 -15.35
CA LEU A 376 -0.84 27.05 -16.55
C LEU A 376 -0.88 28.59 -16.40
N GLY A 377 -1.21 29.10 -15.21
CA GLY A 377 -1.14 30.53 -14.90
C GLY A 377 0.27 31.11 -15.04
N VAL A 378 1.28 30.43 -14.49
CA VAL A 378 2.70 30.83 -14.59
C VAL A 378 3.19 30.82 -16.05
N LEU A 379 2.72 29.86 -16.85
CA LEU A 379 3.02 29.78 -18.28
C LEU A 379 2.22 30.77 -19.14
N GLY A 380 1.35 31.60 -18.53
CA GLY A 380 0.49 32.56 -19.23
C GLY A 380 -0.64 31.93 -20.04
N ARG A 381 -0.94 30.64 -19.83
CA ARG A 381 -2.00 29.88 -20.51
C ARG A 381 -3.32 30.00 -19.75
N THR A 382 -3.78 31.23 -19.56
CA THR A 382 -4.95 31.55 -18.71
C THR A 382 -6.25 30.93 -19.21
N ASP A 383 -6.45 30.80 -20.52
CA ASP A 383 -7.67 30.17 -21.08
C ASP A 383 -7.75 28.67 -20.74
N GLN A 384 -6.60 27.99 -20.73
CA GLN A 384 -6.50 26.59 -20.33
C GLN A 384 -6.70 26.47 -18.82
N ALA A 385 -6.05 27.33 -18.03
CA ALA A 385 -6.22 27.35 -16.57
C ALA A 385 -7.68 27.56 -16.16
N PHE A 386 -8.40 28.47 -16.83
CA PHE A 386 -9.82 28.71 -16.61
C PHE A 386 -10.68 27.49 -16.95
N SER A 387 -10.39 26.82 -18.06
CA SER A 387 -11.11 25.61 -18.47
C SER A 387 -10.92 24.46 -17.48
N ILE A 388 -9.68 24.24 -17.01
CA ILE A 388 -9.37 23.25 -15.97
C ILE A 388 -10.07 23.62 -14.65
N TYR A 389 -10.08 24.90 -14.27
CA TYR A 389 -10.79 25.37 -13.09
C TYR A 389 -12.30 25.08 -13.15
N LYS A 390 -12.97 25.37 -14.26
CA LYS A 390 -14.41 25.07 -14.44
C LYS A 390 -14.73 23.58 -14.38
N ASN A 391 -13.86 22.75 -14.95
CA ASN A 391 -13.99 21.30 -14.83
C ASN A 391 -13.83 20.86 -13.37
N ALA A 392 -12.82 21.38 -12.67
CA ALA A 392 -12.57 21.06 -11.27
C ALA A 392 -13.74 21.48 -10.36
N GLU A 393 -14.39 22.62 -10.60
CA GLU A 393 -15.62 23.02 -9.88
C GLU A 393 -16.74 21.98 -10.00
N THR A 394 -16.82 21.32 -11.16
CA THR A 394 -17.81 20.27 -11.41
C THR A 394 -17.41 18.95 -10.75
N VAL A 395 -16.12 18.58 -10.82
CA VAL A 395 -15.60 17.34 -10.23
C VAL A 395 -15.68 17.34 -8.70
N PHE A 396 -15.43 18.49 -8.07
CA PHE A 396 -15.37 18.64 -6.61
C PHE A 396 -16.59 19.35 -6.01
N ALA A 397 -17.73 19.37 -6.71
CA ALA A 397 -18.93 20.10 -6.30
C ALA A 397 -19.41 19.75 -4.87
N ASP A 398 -19.22 18.50 -4.44
CA ASP A 398 -19.63 17.97 -3.14
C ASP A 398 -18.54 18.06 -2.05
N ASP A 399 -17.37 18.64 -2.36
CA ASP A 399 -16.26 18.82 -1.42
C ASP A 399 -15.84 20.30 -1.30
N PRO A 400 -16.42 21.03 -0.33
CA PRO A 400 -16.12 22.45 -0.10
C PRO A 400 -14.64 22.73 0.23
N SER A 401 -13.93 21.76 0.82
CA SER A 401 -12.53 21.94 1.20
C SER A 401 -11.59 21.87 0.00
N SER A 402 -11.88 20.93 -0.92
CA SER A 402 -11.20 20.82 -2.21
C SER A 402 -11.47 22.04 -3.10
N LEU A 403 -12.72 22.54 -3.12
CA LEU A 403 -13.08 23.74 -3.88
C LEU A 403 -12.35 25.00 -3.39
N ASP A 404 -12.17 25.19 -2.09
CA ASP A 404 -11.40 26.32 -1.53
C ASP A 404 -9.91 26.26 -1.96
N LEU A 405 -9.33 25.07 -2.01
CA LEU A 405 -7.96 24.86 -2.49
C LEU A 405 -7.84 25.22 -3.98
N ILE A 406 -8.75 24.71 -4.81
CA ILE A 406 -8.79 24.93 -6.25
C ILE A 406 -9.05 26.41 -6.58
N THR A 407 -9.97 27.06 -5.86
CA THR A 407 -10.30 28.48 -6.05
C THR A 407 -9.11 29.38 -5.74
N ARG A 408 -8.37 29.11 -4.66
CA ARG A 408 -7.13 29.84 -4.34
C ARG A 408 -6.04 29.65 -5.39
N ALA A 409 -6.00 28.50 -6.07
CA ALA A 409 -5.08 28.30 -7.19
C ALA A 409 -5.53 29.09 -8.43
N ALA A 410 -6.82 29.11 -8.73
CA ALA A 410 -7.42 29.88 -9.82
C ALA A 410 -7.23 31.40 -9.65
N GLN A 411 -7.40 31.93 -8.44
CA GLN A 411 -7.14 33.34 -8.12
C GLN A 411 -5.66 33.70 -8.35
N ARG A 412 -4.73 32.85 -7.88
CA ARG A 412 -3.28 33.04 -8.11
C ARG A 412 -2.91 32.98 -9.58
N ALA A 413 -3.61 32.17 -10.37
CA ALA A 413 -3.45 32.08 -11.82
C ALA A 413 -4.16 33.22 -12.60
N GLY A 414 -4.89 34.10 -11.91
CA GLY A 414 -5.62 35.22 -12.53
C GLY A 414 -6.88 34.81 -13.30
N VAL A 415 -7.47 33.65 -12.99
CA VAL A 415 -8.64 33.10 -13.70
C VAL A 415 -9.89 32.97 -12.82
N ALA A 416 -9.83 33.45 -11.58
CA ALA A 416 -10.97 33.60 -10.67
C ALA A 416 -10.83 34.90 -9.87
N GLU A 417 -11.96 35.48 -9.46
CA GLU A 417 -12.03 36.69 -8.63
C GLU A 417 -11.81 36.44 -7.14
#